data_AF-A0AAW4WBP3-F1
#
_entry.id   AF-A0AAW4WBP3-F1
#
_cell.length_a   1.000
_cell.length_b   1.000
_cell.length_c   1.000
_cell.angle_alpha   90.00
_cell.angle_beta   90.00
_cell.angle_gamma   90.00
#
_symmetry.space_group_name_H-M   'P 1'
#
loop_
_entity.id
_entity.type
_entity.pdbx_description
1 polymer ?
#
loop_
_entity_poly.entity_id
_entity_poly.type
_entity_poly.pdbx_seq_one_letter_code
_entity_poly.pdbx_strand_id
1 'polypeptide(L)'
;MAFCGNCGTQVGDDADFCPNCGQKLKGEMEQPAEQAAPVQEQPAEQAAPVQEQPAEQETPVQEQPAEQETPVQEQPAEQAAPVQGQPQQGQFQGQPQQGQFQGRPQQGQFQGRPQQGQFQGQPQQARPPKKPFKMTKQLWALLIAVIAVVVVAIVALVVVKNQKKKVNINDYISVEYNGYETAGTAYVDFDETGFSEAVIKAQGKKLKNVKSLDDLDWSDLTDLMGSSNWDLIDSITFDVKPDSDLSNGDVVTVTASWNEDYEKKAGVKILSKEQEFTVEGLEEVKEVDPFEDIEVTFSGTPPYVYPNWTNNSDDDYLRYLWFNFEDYDSLDVGDTVTLTVDESEENALANGYKFTQTSKEYIVSGVDSYVTSAADISADNLDSMKNEATDVLDAYFANNNSYIGNSGFSYEGSYYLVAKNSDTWGDTNVLYLVFSTTVTSAENAFEPTVVYFPVKYTNIMALSDGSQSFNTYGDIEGYTDLEYDDGWYNVDGYTDGAQMFNDLVVTQKVDYTYEVTDNLTQFGN
;
A
#
# COMPACT_ATOMS: atom_id res chain seq x y z
N MET A 1 -14.48 47.02 -1.93
CA MET A 1 -14.03 46.64 -0.58
C MET A 1 -14.58 45.28 -0.27
N ALA A 2 -13.72 44.26 -0.26
CA ALA A 2 -14.08 42.88 0.02
C ALA A 2 -13.88 42.56 1.51
N PHE A 3 -14.55 41.50 1.98
CA PHE A 3 -14.34 40.91 3.29
C PHE A 3 -13.85 39.47 3.10
N CYS A 4 -12.92 39.04 3.94
CA CYS A 4 -12.47 37.65 3.94
C CYS A 4 -13.63 36.73 4.34
N GLY A 5 -13.95 35.75 3.50
CA GLY A 5 -15.03 34.79 3.76
C GLY A 5 -14.78 33.88 4.96
N ASN A 6 -13.54 33.73 5.41
CA ASN A 6 -13.19 32.90 6.55
C ASN A 6 -13.21 33.66 7.89
N CYS A 7 -12.60 34.87 7.96
CA CYS A 7 -12.47 35.59 9.24
C CYS A 7 -13.18 36.94 9.30
N GLY A 8 -13.95 37.31 8.27
CA GLY A 8 -14.74 38.55 8.25
C GLY A 8 -13.92 39.84 8.21
N THR A 9 -12.58 39.75 8.10
CA THR A 9 -11.72 40.92 8.09
C THR A 9 -11.84 41.66 6.76
N GLN A 10 -11.90 42.98 6.82
CA GLN A 10 -11.92 43.84 5.64
C GLN A 10 -10.58 43.75 4.89
N VAL A 11 -10.64 43.49 3.59
CA VAL A 11 -9.46 43.33 2.72
C VAL A 11 -9.55 44.29 1.54
N GLY A 12 -8.38 44.71 1.04
CA GLY A 12 -8.27 45.53 -0.17
C GLY A 12 -8.71 44.73 -1.39
N ASP A 13 -9.27 45.41 -2.40
CA ASP A 13 -9.86 44.76 -3.59
C ASP A 13 -8.82 44.00 -4.45
N ASP A 14 -7.52 44.28 -4.26
CA ASP A 14 -6.39 43.64 -4.96
C ASP A 14 -5.56 42.70 -4.05
N ALA A 15 -6.08 42.28 -2.89
CA ALA A 15 -5.33 41.42 -1.96
C ALA A 15 -5.45 39.93 -2.34
N ASP A 16 -4.34 39.29 -2.72
CA ASP A 16 -4.28 37.85 -3.02
C ASP A 16 -4.48 36.95 -1.77
N PHE A 17 -4.22 37.49 -0.58
CA PHE A 17 -4.30 36.78 0.69
C PHE A 17 -4.86 37.68 1.79
N CYS A 18 -5.64 37.11 2.71
CA CYS A 18 -6.13 37.80 3.88
C CYS A 18 -4.96 38.08 4.85
N PRO A 19 -4.69 39.35 5.23
CA PRO A 19 -3.60 39.69 6.14
C PRO A 19 -3.82 39.23 7.58
N ASN A 20 -5.04 38.83 7.95
CA ASN A 20 -5.38 38.38 9.30
C ASN A 20 -5.32 36.85 9.46
N CYS A 21 -5.91 36.09 8.52
CA CYS A 21 -5.97 34.62 8.62
C CYS A 21 -5.17 33.86 7.56
N GLY A 22 -4.50 34.55 6.62
CA GLY A 22 -3.67 33.92 5.59
C GLY A 22 -4.44 33.23 4.46
N GLN A 23 -5.79 33.25 4.48
CA GLN A 23 -6.61 32.62 3.44
C GLN A 23 -6.36 33.29 2.07
N LYS A 24 -6.13 32.48 1.04
CA LYS A 24 -6.01 32.94 -0.35
C LYS A 24 -7.36 33.44 -0.88
N LEU A 25 -7.40 34.68 -1.33
CA LEU A 25 -8.57 35.33 -1.90
C LEU A 25 -8.45 35.20 -3.42
N LYS A 26 -9.19 34.26 -4.02
CA LYS A 26 -9.08 33.93 -5.46
C LYS A 26 -9.35 35.17 -6.34
N GLY A 27 -8.36 35.57 -7.13
CA GLY A 27 -8.49 36.49 -8.26
C GLY A 27 -9.00 35.80 -9.53
N GLU A 28 -9.91 36.52 -10.22
CA GLU A 28 -10.40 36.38 -11.61
C GLU A 28 -11.04 35.05 -12.03
N MET A 29 -12.37 34.99 -11.91
CA MET A 29 -13.23 34.13 -12.75
C MET A 29 -13.71 34.93 -13.97
N GLU A 30 -13.29 34.52 -15.16
CA GLU A 30 -14.02 34.81 -16.39
C GLU A 30 -15.36 34.07 -16.39
N GLN A 31 -16.43 34.81 -16.67
CA GLN A 31 -17.81 34.34 -16.89
C GLN A 31 -17.91 33.59 -18.23
N PRO A 32 -18.86 32.64 -18.40
CA PRO A 32 -20.10 33.04 -19.09
C PRO A 32 -21.41 32.32 -18.65
N ALA A 33 -22.51 33.13 -18.70
CA ALA A 33 -23.91 32.87 -19.09
C ALA A 33 -24.62 31.56 -18.65
N GLU A 34 -25.70 31.57 -17.83
CA GLU A 34 -27.08 32.13 -17.98
C GLU A 34 -28.14 31.07 -18.42
N GLN A 35 -29.21 30.99 -17.59
CA GLN A 35 -30.59 30.51 -17.80
C GLN A 35 -30.94 29.00 -17.83
N ALA A 36 -31.76 28.55 -16.84
CA ALA A 36 -33.20 28.32 -17.05
C ALA A 36 -34.00 28.12 -15.73
N ALA A 37 -35.28 28.52 -15.81
CA ALA A 37 -36.36 28.77 -14.84
C ALA A 37 -36.73 27.72 -13.74
N PRO A 38 -37.52 28.13 -12.70
CA PRO A 38 -37.93 27.27 -11.59
C PRO A 38 -39.24 26.50 -11.87
N VAL A 39 -39.35 25.27 -11.36
CA VAL A 39 -40.59 24.47 -11.38
C VAL A 39 -41.20 24.44 -9.98
N GLN A 40 -42.53 24.58 -9.97
CA GLN A 40 -43.44 24.81 -8.86
C GLN A 40 -43.58 23.60 -7.91
N GLU A 41 -43.79 23.90 -6.63
CA GLU A 41 -44.25 22.97 -5.59
C GLU A 41 -45.71 22.56 -5.81
N GLN A 42 -46.02 21.29 -5.57
CA GLN A 42 -47.35 20.81 -5.19
C GLN A 42 -47.26 19.93 -3.93
N PRO A 43 -48.33 19.88 -3.12
CA PRO A 43 -48.25 19.57 -1.69
C PRO A 43 -48.37 18.08 -1.36
N ALA A 44 -47.77 17.72 -0.23
CA ALA A 44 -47.76 16.40 0.38
C ALA A 44 -49.17 15.88 0.73
N GLU A 45 -49.40 14.61 0.39
CA GLU A 45 -50.57 13.83 0.75
C GLU A 45 -50.32 13.13 2.10
N GLN A 46 -51.23 13.32 3.05
CA GLN A 46 -51.22 12.74 4.38
C GLN A 46 -51.49 11.23 4.34
N ALA A 47 -50.66 10.42 4.98
CA ALA A 47 -50.96 9.05 5.35
C ALA A 47 -51.28 8.95 6.86
N ALA A 48 -52.32 8.17 7.16
CA ALA A 48 -52.95 7.96 8.47
C ALA A 48 -52.13 7.00 9.38
N PRO A 49 -52.48 6.85 10.68
CA PRO A 49 -51.58 6.34 11.72
C PRO A 49 -51.51 4.82 11.75
N VAL A 50 -50.31 4.28 12.01
CA VAL A 50 -50.08 2.84 12.25
C VAL A 50 -50.26 2.53 13.74
N GLN A 51 -51.00 1.47 14.00
CA GLN A 51 -51.33 0.93 15.32
C GLN A 51 -50.15 0.16 15.93
N GLU A 52 -49.92 0.36 17.22
CA GLU A 52 -49.01 -0.43 18.07
C GLU A 52 -49.58 -1.83 18.38
N GLN A 53 -48.71 -2.84 18.37
CA GLN A 53 -48.90 -4.11 19.07
C GLN A 53 -47.52 -4.76 19.38
N PRO A 54 -47.41 -5.66 20.37
CA PRO A 54 -46.57 -5.43 21.54
C PRO A 54 -45.33 -6.35 21.64
N ALA A 55 -44.44 -5.93 22.55
CA ALA A 55 -43.19 -6.57 22.95
C ALA A 55 -43.29 -8.09 23.21
N GLU A 56 -42.33 -8.84 22.67
CA GLU A 56 -42.02 -10.21 23.10
C GLU A 56 -40.87 -10.20 24.11
N GLN A 57 -41.05 -11.02 25.15
CA GLN A 57 -40.24 -11.13 26.36
C GLN A 57 -38.86 -11.76 26.11
N GLU A 58 -37.89 -11.26 26.88
CA GLU A 58 -36.57 -11.82 27.09
C GLU A 58 -36.61 -13.20 27.77
N THR A 59 -35.73 -14.10 27.31
CA THR A 59 -35.37 -15.34 28.01
C THR A 59 -34.00 -15.20 28.69
N PRO A 60 -33.78 -15.84 29.85
CA PRO A 60 -32.67 -15.53 30.75
C PRO A 60 -31.35 -16.20 30.34
N VAL A 61 -30.26 -15.44 30.42
CA VAL A 61 -28.87 -15.92 30.29
C VAL A 61 -28.47 -16.63 31.57
N GLN A 62 -27.97 -17.87 31.45
CA GLN A 62 -27.29 -18.59 32.53
C GLN A 62 -25.78 -18.33 32.49
N GLU A 63 -25.23 -17.90 33.62
CA GLU A 63 -23.79 -17.80 33.88
C GLU A 63 -23.16 -19.21 34.00
N GLN A 64 -21.99 -19.41 33.38
CA GLN A 64 -21.04 -20.46 33.74
C GLN A 64 -19.61 -19.88 33.82
N PRO A 65 -18.75 -20.47 34.66
CA PRO A 65 -17.67 -19.76 35.34
C PRO A 65 -16.33 -19.82 34.60
N ALA A 66 -15.49 -18.83 34.95
CA ALA A 66 -14.09 -18.73 34.57
C ALA A 66 -13.27 -19.99 34.94
N GLU A 67 -12.48 -20.48 33.99
CA GLU A 67 -11.38 -21.43 34.25
C GLU A 67 -10.02 -20.79 33.91
N GLN A 68 -9.31 -20.51 35.01
CA GLN A 68 -7.87 -20.54 35.26
C GLN A 68 -6.85 -20.49 34.12
N GLU A 69 -5.98 -19.49 34.26
CA GLU A 69 -4.62 -19.41 33.74
C GLU A 69 -3.80 -20.69 34.00
N THR A 70 -3.05 -21.13 32.98
CA THR A 70 -1.95 -22.09 33.12
C THR A 70 -0.64 -21.49 32.60
N PRO A 71 0.51 -21.91 33.17
CA PRO A 71 1.68 -21.05 33.30
C PRO A 71 2.60 -21.06 32.08
N VAL A 72 3.18 -19.89 31.82
CA VAL A 72 4.35 -19.68 30.95
C VAL A 72 5.52 -20.51 31.48
N GLN A 73 6.03 -21.44 30.67
CA GLN A 73 7.33 -22.07 30.88
C GLN A 73 8.39 -21.39 30.02
N GLU A 74 9.40 -20.86 30.71
CA GLU A 74 10.64 -20.30 30.17
C GLU A 74 11.43 -21.39 29.41
N GLN A 75 11.78 -21.13 28.15
CA GLN A 75 12.84 -21.85 27.45
C GLN A 75 14.19 -21.17 27.73
N PRO A 76 15.23 -21.88 28.19
CA PRO A 76 16.57 -21.34 28.29
C PRO A 76 17.28 -21.37 26.93
N ALA A 77 18.00 -20.30 26.65
CA ALA A 77 19.00 -20.24 25.59
C ALA A 77 20.13 -21.24 25.85
N GLU A 78 20.52 -22.01 24.83
CA GLU A 78 21.74 -22.83 24.87
C GLU A 78 22.69 -22.48 23.72
N GLN A 79 23.95 -22.36 24.10
CA GLN A 79 25.07 -21.82 23.37
C GLN A 79 25.66 -22.79 22.34
N ALA A 80 26.34 -22.18 21.37
CA ALA A 80 27.15 -22.82 20.36
C ALA A 80 28.36 -23.60 20.91
N ALA A 81 28.55 -24.82 20.39
CA ALA A 81 29.86 -25.40 20.06
C ALA A 81 29.66 -26.55 19.03
N PRO A 82 30.47 -26.64 17.96
CA PRO A 82 30.38 -27.73 16.98
C PRO A 82 31.33 -28.87 17.35
N VAL A 83 31.14 -30.09 16.82
CA VAL A 83 32.22 -31.03 16.38
C VAL A 83 31.67 -32.41 15.91
N GLN A 84 32.25 -32.86 14.77
CA GLN A 84 32.47 -34.23 14.25
C GLN A 84 31.39 -35.01 13.46
N GLY A 85 31.73 -35.34 12.21
CA GLY A 85 31.34 -36.60 11.56
C GLY A 85 31.09 -36.61 10.04
N GLN A 86 32.10 -36.41 9.20
CA GLN A 86 32.13 -36.77 7.75
C GLN A 86 32.48 -38.27 7.58
N PRO A 87 32.21 -38.96 6.43
CA PRO A 87 32.94 -38.77 5.14
C PRO A 87 32.01 -38.93 3.89
N GLN A 88 32.33 -38.69 2.61
CA GLN A 88 33.55 -38.38 1.84
C GLN A 88 33.10 -37.86 0.44
N GLN A 89 33.67 -36.75 -0.03
CA GLN A 89 33.87 -36.46 -1.45
C GLN A 89 35.35 -36.09 -1.63
N GLY A 90 36.02 -36.70 -2.60
CA GLY A 90 37.42 -36.43 -2.92
C GLY A 90 37.54 -35.54 -4.15
N GLN A 91 38.07 -34.33 -3.96
CA GLN A 91 38.73 -33.55 -5.01
C GLN A 91 40.24 -33.63 -4.83
N PHE A 92 40.98 -33.68 -5.94
CA PHE A 92 42.43 -33.59 -5.98
C PHE A 92 42.81 -32.40 -6.87
N GLN A 93 43.48 -31.40 -6.31
CA GLN A 93 44.32 -30.45 -7.04
C GLN A 93 45.68 -30.39 -6.36
N GLY A 94 46.74 -30.34 -7.16
CA GLY A 94 48.09 -30.04 -6.71
C GLY A 94 48.89 -29.38 -7.83
N GLN A 95 49.30 -28.13 -7.60
CA GLN A 95 50.49 -27.55 -8.23
C GLN A 95 51.75 -28.27 -7.73
N PRO A 96 52.88 -28.15 -8.46
CA PRO A 96 54.00 -27.45 -7.81
C PRO A 96 54.85 -26.57 -8.75
N GLN A 97 55.51 -25.57 -8.16
CA GLN A 97 56.63 -24.82 -8.72
C GLN A 97 57.99 -25.49 -8.42
N GLN A 98 58.89 -25.37 -9.39
CA GLN A 98 60.37 -25.24 -9.39
C GLN A 98 61.25 -25.87 -8.28
N GLY A 99 62.31 -26.58 -8.71
CA GLY A 99 63.49 -26.84 -7.88
C GLY A 99 64.50 -27.80 -8.52
N GLN A 100 65.73 -27.35 -8.68
CA GLN A 100 66.84 -27.91 -9.46
C GLN A 100 67.53 -29.19 -8.89
N PHE A 101 68.35 -29.81 -9.76
CA PHE A 101 69.73 -30.32 -9.56
C PHE A 101 70.03 -31.84 -9.61
N GLN A 102 71.00 -32.13 -10.51
CA GLN A 102 72.15 -33.07 -10.41
C GLN A 102 71.98 -34.59 -10.66
N GLY A 103 72.75 -35.11 -11.65
CA GLY A 103 73.35 -36.46 -11.51
C GLY A 103 73.50 -37.36 -12.75
N ARG A 104 74.41 -37.02 -13.67
CA ARG A 104 75.23 -37.88 -14.58
C ARG A 104 74.62 -38.99 -15.48
N PRO A 105 75.10 -39.10 -16.74
CA PRO A 105 74.71 -40.12 -17.72
C PRO A 105 75.69 -41.31 -17.79
N GLN A 106 75.25 -42.45 -18.35
CA GLN A 106 76.15 -43.42 -18.98
C GLN A 106 75.54 -44.13 -20.19
N GLN A 107 76.47 -44.46 -21.11
CA GLN A 107 76.34 -44.81 -22.52
C GLN A 107 76.29 -46.33 -22.77
N GLY A 108 75.80 -46.69 -23.95
CA GLY A 108 76.18 -47.90 -24.72
C GLY A 108 75.60 -47.78 -26.14
N GLN A 109 76.34 -47.26 -27.12
CA GLN A 109 77.18 -47.99 -28.10
C GLN A 109 76.44 -49.06 -28.93
N PHE A 110 76.32 -48.85 -30.24
CA PHE A 110 77.27 -49.37 -31.24
C PHE A 110 76.92 -48.90 -32.66
N GLN A 111 77.81 -48.14 -33.31
CA GLN A 111 78.40 -48.47 -34.62
C GLN A 111 79.36 -47.37 -35.08
N GLY A 112 80.65 -47.68 -35.10
CA GLY A 112 81.70 -46.89 -35.74
C GLY A 112 82.16 -47.54 -37.04
N ARG A 113 82.43 -46.72 -38.05
CA ARG A 113 83.29 -47.03 -39.22
C ARG A 113 84.76 -47.12 -38.78
N PRO A 114 85.68 -47.65 -39.61
CA PRO A 114 86.51 -46.70 -40.38
C PRO A 114 87.07 -47.18 -41.75
N GLN A 115 87.32 -46.16 -42.59
CA GLN A 115 88.46 -45.85 -43.49
C GLN A 115 89.14 -46.88 -44.44
N GLN A 116 88.99 -46.56 -45.74
CA GLN A 116 89.97 -46.33 -46.82
C GLN A 116 91.30 -47.11 -46.96
N GLY A 117 91.47 -47.71 -48.14
CA GLY A 117 92.77 -47.98 -48.79
C GLY A 117 92.68 -48.86 -50.05
N GLN A 118 92.87 -48.24 -51.23
CA GLN A 118 93.54 -48.74 -52.46
C GLN A 118 93.33 -50.17 -53.06
N PHE A 119 93.15 -50.17 -54.40
CA PHE A 119 93.78 -51.00 -55.46
C PHE A 119 93.00 -52.08 -56.27
N GLN A 120 92.81 -51.75 -57.57
CA GLN A 120 92.98 -52.50 -58.85
C GLN A 120 92.16 -53.76 -59.24
N GLY A 121 91.38 -53.64 -60.35
CA GLY A 121 91.60 -54.41 -61.61
C GLY A 121 90.75 -55.65 -62.01
N GLN A 122 89.63 -55.43 -62.75
CA GLN A 122 88.97 -56.21 -63.87
C GLN A 122 88.58 -57.73 -63.77
N PRO A 123 87.62 -58.28 -64.60
CA PRO A 123 86.56 -57.67 -65.44
C PRO A 123 85.13 -58.33 -65.40
N GLN A 124 84.14 -57.59 -65.93
CA GLN A 124 82.89 -57.92 -66.68
C GLN A 124 82.17 -59.29 -66.62
N GLN A 125 80.81 -59.26 -66.51
CA GLN A 125 79.87 -59.59 -67.61
C GLN A 125 78.41 -59.15 -67.34
N ALA A 126 77.70 -58.82 -68.42
CA ALA A 126 76.44 -58.06 -68.49
C ALA A 126 75.16 -58.91 -68.63
N ARG A 127 74.00 -58.32 -68.31
CA ARG A 127 72.65 -58.69 -68.85
C ARG A 127 71.92 -57.43 -69.34
N PRO A 128 71.06 -57.54 -70.38
CA PRO A 128 70.77 -56.43 -71.30
C PRO A 128 69.72 -55.44 -70.78
N PRO A 129 69.71 -54.18 -71.27
CA PRO A 129 68.76 -53.17 -70.84
C PRO A 129 67.41 -53.30 -71.58
N LYS A 130 66.30 -53.14 -70.84
CA LYS A 130 64.97 -52.88 -71.43
C LYS A 130 64.88 -51.39 -71.80
N LYS A 131 64.35 -51.11 -73.00
CA LYS A 131 64.22 -49.77 -73.61
C LYS A 131 63.46 -48.81 -72.68
N PRO A 132 63.93 -47.56 -72.48
CA PRO A 132 63.18 -46.55 -71.75
C PRO A 132 62.05 -46.00 -72.63
N PHE A 133 60.82 -46.06 -72.11
CA PHE A 133 59.69 -45.36 -72.71
C PHE A 133 59.89 -43.85 -72.47
N LYS A 134 60.40 -43.13 -73.47
CA LYS A 134 60.59 -41.68 -73.42
C LYS A 134 59.24 -40.98 -73.65
N MET A 135 58.51 -40.66 -72.58
CA MET A 135 57.49 -39.59 -72.64
C MET A 135 58.18 -38.23 -72.49
N THR A 136 57.80 -37.26 -73.33
CA THR A 136 58.35 -35.90 -73.34
C THR A 136 57.92 -35.11 -72.09
N LYS A 137 58.74 -34.16 -71.61
CA LYS A 137 58.46 -33.34 -70.41
C LYS A 137 57.10 -32.63 -70.42
N GLN A 138 56.54 -32.37 -71.61
CA GLN A 138 55.21 -31.80 -71.79
C GLN A 138 54.06 -32.77 -71.45
N LEU A 139 54.25 -34.09 -71.66
CA LEU A 139 53.26 -35.11 -71.27
C LEU A 139 53.20 -35.32 -69.75
N TRP A 140 54.33 -35.19 -69.05
CA TRP A 140 54.37 -35.20 -67.57
C TRP A 140 53.69 -33.96 -66.96
N ALA A 141 53.90 -32.78 -67.54
CA ALA A 141 53.26 -31.55 -67.08
C ALA A 141 51.74 -31.57 -67.29
N LEU A 142 51.26 -32.09 -68.44
CA LEU A 142 49.83 -32.25 -68.72
C LEU A 142 49.14 -33.27 -67.79
N LEU A 143 49.79 -34.41 -67.49
CA LEU A 143 49.26 -35.42 -66.59
C LEU A 143 49.14 -34.92 -65.14
N ILE A 144 50.14 -34.17 -64.65
CA ILE A 144 50.11 -33.57 -63.30
C ILE A 144 49.05 -32.47 -63.21
N ALA A 145 48.90 -31.64 -64.26
CA ALA A 145 47.86 -30.61 -64.32
C ALA A 145 46.44 -31.21 -64.30
N VAL A 146 46.19 -32.29 -65.04
CA VAL A 146 44.89 -32.98 -65.05
C VAL A 146 44.59 -33.63 -63.70
N ILE A 147 45.56 -34.28 -63.06
CA ILE A 147 45.39 -34.85 -61.71
C ILE A 147 45.13 -33.75 -60.67
N ALA A 148 45.83 -32.61 -60.74
CA ALA A 148 45.59 -31.49 -59.84
C ALA A 148 44.18 -30.91 -60.00
N VAL A 149 43.67 -30.77 -61.23
CA VAL A 149 42.29 -30.31 -61.48
C VAL A 149 41.27 -31.32 -60.98
N VAL A 150 41.50 -32.63 -61.14
CA VAL A 150 40.62 -33.68 -60.61
C VAL A 150 40.64 -33.72 -59.08
N VAL A 151 41.80 -33.55 -58.44
CA VAL A 151 41.90 -33.45 -56.98
C VAL A 151 41.20 -32.19 -56.47
N VAL A 152 41.36 -31.04 -57.13
CA VAL A 152 40.62 -29.82 -56.78
C VAL A 152 39.11 -29.98 -56.99
N ALA A 153 38.68 -30.66 -58.05
CA ALA A 153 37.26 -30.94 -58.30
C ALA A 153 36.67 -31.95 -57.29
N ILE A 154 37.43 -32.97 -56.89
CA ILE A 154 37.03 -33.92 -55.84
C ILE A 154 37.01 -33.23 -54.49
N VAL A 155 38.02 -32.41 -54.16
CA VAL A 155 38.05 -31.61 -52.94
C VAL A 155 36.90 -30.61 -52.95
N ALA A 156 36.59 -29.95 -54.07
CA ALA A 156 35.44 -29.08 -54.20
C ALA A 156 34.11 -29.84 -54.05
N LEU A 157 33.98 -31.03 -54.64
CA LEU A 157 32.81 -31.91 -54.46
C LEU A 157 32.67 -32.41 -53.03
N VAL A 158 33.78 -32.74 -52.37
CA VAL A 158 33.82 -33.14 -50.96
C VAL A 158 33.47 -31.94 -50.09
N VAL A 159 34.02 -30.75 -50.34
CA VAL A 159 33.69 -29.52 -49.63
C VAL A 159 32.22 -29.14 -49.82
N VAL A 160 31.67 -29.24 -51.04
CA VAL A 160 30.25 -28.96 -51.33
C VAL A 160 29.33 -30.02 -50.71
N LYS A 161 29.74 -31.30 -50.69
CA LYS A 161 28.99 -32.37 -50.00
C LYS A 161 29.11 -32.32 -48.48
N ASN A 162 30.17 -31.71 -47.96
CA ASN A 162 30.48 -31.62 -46.53
C ASN A 162 30.20 -30.22 -45.96
N GLN A 163 29.61 -29.31 -46.75
CA GLN A 163 29.06 -28.05 -46.26
C GLN A 163 27.77 -28.34 -45.51
N LYS A 164 27.77 -28.03 -44.21
CA LYS A 164 26.58 -28.09 -43.36
C LYS A 164 25.45 -27.29 -44.00
N LYS A 165 24.27 -27.91 -44.13
CA LYS A 165 23.06 -27.24 -44.60
C LYS A 165 22.54 -26.31 -43.50
N LYS A 166 22.04 -25.15 -43.93
CA LYS A 166 21.64 -24.05 -43.06
C LYS A 166 20.14 -24.12 -42.79
N VAL A 167 19.73 -23.94 -41.53
CA VAL A 167 18.34 -23.82 -41.09
C VAL A 167 18.21 -22.47 -40.37
N ASN A 168 17.23 -21.66 -40.77
CA ASN A 168 17.00 -20.36 -40.14
C ASN A 168 15.97 -20.52 -39.01
N ILE A 169 16.36 -20.28 -37.76
CA ILE A 169 15.45 -20.45 -36.63
C ILE A 169 14.37 -19.38 -36.58
N ASN A 170 14.66 -18.19 -37.10
CA ASN A 170 13.71 -17.07 -37.17
C ASN A 170 12.44 -17.37 -38.00
N ASP A 171 12.47 -18.40 -38.85
CA ASP A 171 11.32 -18.80 -39.65
C ASP A 171 10.28 -19.62 -38.85
N TYR A 172 10.62 -20.01 -37.62
CA TYR A 172 9.84 -20.92 -36.77
C TYR A 172 9.52 -20.32 -35.39
N ILE A 173 9.67 -19.01 -35.24
CA ILE A 173 9.32 -18.30 -34.01
C ILE A 173 8.21 -17.30 -34.28
N SER A 174 7.27 -17.20 -33.35
CA SER A 174 6.33 -16.11 -33.23
C SER A 174 6.32 -15.62 -31.77
N VAL A 175 5.62 -14.52 -31.49
CA VAL A 175 5.51 -13.98 -30.13
C VAL A 175 4.03 -13.88 -29.76
N GLU A 176 3.70 -14.43 -28.60
CA GLU A 176 2.39 -14.28 -27.97
C GLU A 176 2.44 -13.19 -26.90
N TYR A 177 1.42 -12.34 -26.89
CA TYR A 177 1.26 -11.25 -25.94
C TYR A 177 0.07 -11.55 -25.03
N ASN A 178 0.25 -11.38 -23.72
CA ASN A 178 -0.79 -11.61 -22.73
C ASN A 178 -0.87 -10.46 -21.72
N GLY A 179 -2.05 -10.23 -21.16
CA GLY A 179 -2.29 -9.21 -20.13
C GLY A 179 -2.85 -7.91 -20.69
N TYR A 180 -2.65 -6.85 -19.92
CA TYR A 180 -3.20 -5.52 -20.20
C TYR A 180 -2.10 -4.55 -20.61
N GLU A 181 -2.49 -3.43 -21.21
CA GLU A 181 -1.62 -2.28 -21.44
C GLU A 181 -0.79 -1.95 -20.18
N THR A 182 0.48 -1.63 -20.34
CA THR A 182 1.48 -1.34 -19.27
C THR A 182 1.83 -2.48 -18.32
N ALA A 183 1.12 -3.61 -18.36
CA ALA A 183 1.42 -4.84 -17.61
C ALA A 183 1.47 -6.08 -18.53
N GLY A 184 1.66 -5.86 -19.83
CA GLY A 184 1.71 -6.92 -20.82
C GLY A 184 2.99 -7.75 -20.71
N THR A 185 2.89 -9.03 -21.07
CA THR A 185 4.01 -9.97 -21.11
C THR A 185 4.16 -10.57 -22.50
N ALA A 186 5.39 -10.93 -22.87
CA ALA A 186 5.70 -11.53 -24.16
C ALA A 186 6.44 -12.86 -24.01
N TYR A 187 5.97 -13.88 -24.73
CA TYR A 187 6.61 -15.19 -24.77
C TYR A 187 6.79 -15.66 -26.21
N VAL A 188 7.87 -16.40 -26.48
CA VAL A 188 8.11 -16.98 -27.80
C VAL A 188 7.28 -18.24 -27.95
N ASP A 189 6.44 -18.27 -28.98
CA ASP A 189 5.85 -19.49 -29.51
C ASP A 189 6.81 -20.07 -30.57
N PHE A 190 7.39 -21.23 -30.26
CA PHE A 190 8.37 -21.90 -31.11
C PHE A 190 7.72 -23.10 -31.79
N ASP A 191 7.65 -23.06 -33.12
CA ASP A 191 7.23 -24.18 -33.96
C ASP A 191 8.34 -25.25 -33.99
N GLU A 192 8.42 -26.00 -32.89
CA GLU A 192 9.41 -27.05 -32.69
C GLU A 192 9.28 -28.13 -33.76
N THR A 193 8.05 -28.50 -34.14
CA THR A 193 7.77 -29.50 -35.17
C THR A 193 8.28 -29.03 -36.53
N GLY A 194 7.92 -27.82 -36.96
CA GLY A 194 8.37 -27.25 -38.23
C GLY A 194 9.89 -27.08 -38.27
N PHE A 195 10.49 -26.63 -37.17
CA PHE A 195 11.94 -26.52 -37.05
C PHE A 195 12.62 -27.90 -37.14
N SER A 196 12.08 -28.90 -36.43
CA SER A 196 12.56 -30.29 -36.47
C SER A 196 12.50 -30.87 -37.88
N GLU A 197 11.41 -30.63 -38.61
CA GLU A 197 11.29 -31.02 -40.00
C GLU A 197 12.34 -30.33 -40.88
N ALA A 198 12.61 -29.05 -40.63
CA ALA A 198 13.62 -28.29 -41.36
C ALA A 198 15.03 -28.85 -41.11
N VAL A 199 15.34 -29.23 -39.88
CA VAL A 199 16.58 -29.94 -39.51
C VAL A 199 16.70 -31.27 -40.24
N ILE A 200 15.65 -32.10 -40.24
CA ILE A 200 15.62 -33.40 -40.96
C ILE A 200 15.80 -33.20 -42.47
N LYS A 201 15.08 -32.23 -43.07
CA LYS A 201 15.17 -31.89 -44.49
C LYS A 201 16.59 -31.40 -44.83
N ALA A 202 17.20 -30.60 -43.96
CA ALA A 202 18.59 -30.13 -44.10
C ALA A 202 19.62 -31.27 -44.03
N GLN A 203 19.36 -32.32 -43.25
CA GLN A 203 20.16 -33.54 -43.22
C GLN A 203 19.99 -34.43 -44.47
N GLY A 204 19.06 -34.10 -45.37
CA GLY A 204 18.74 -34.91 -46.55
C GLY A 204 17.93 -36.18 -46.22
N LYS A 205 17.42 -36.28 -44.98
CA LYS A 205 16.46 -37.31 -44.59
C LYS A 205 15.08 -36.94 -45.15
N LYS A 206 14.21 -37.94 -45.34
CA LYS A 206 12.84 -37.76 -45.85
C LYS A 206 11.84 -38.32 -44.85
N LEU A 207 10.73 -37.62 -44.68
CA LEU A 207 9.52 -38.16 -44.04
C LEU A 207 9.01 -39.32 -44.90
N LYS A 208 8.88 -40.51 -44.31
CA LYS A 208 8.40 -41.70 -45.02
C LYS A 208 6.87 -41.73 -44.94
N ASN A 209 6.20 -41.54 -46.08
CA ASN A 209 4.75 -41.76 -46.24
C ASN A 209 3.82 -40.90 -45.37
N VAL A 210 4.33 -39.91 -44.64
CA VAL A 210 3.57 -38.98 -43.80
C VAL A 210 3.79 -37.53 -44.21
N LYS A 211 2.91 -36.62 -43.75
CA LYS A 211 2.96 -35.19 -44.09
C LYS A 211 3.61 -34.35 -42.99
N SER A 212 3.36 -34.68 -41.72
CA SER A 212 3.98 -34.07 -40.53
C SER A 212 4.82 -35.09 -39.75
N LEU A 213 5.77 -34.63 -38.94
CA LEU A 213 6.37 -35.44 -37.87
C LEU A 213 5.32 -35.95 -36.86
N ASP A 214 4.26 -35.18 -36.61
CA ASP A 214 3.21 -35.54 -35.65
C ASP A 214 2.37 -36.75 -36.12
N ASP A 215 2.43 -37.07 -37.41
CA ASP A 215 1.75 -38.23 -38.00
C ASP A 215 2.54 -39.54 -37.80
N LEU A 216 3.79 -39.47 -37.32
CA LEU A 216 4.64 -40.66 -37.10
C LEU A 216 4.32 -41.33 -35.77
N ASP A 217 4.43 -42.66 -35.75
CA ASP A 217 4.47 -43.37 -34.48
C ASP A 217 5.78 -43.06 -33.73
N TRP A 218 5.77 -43.28 -32.41
CA TRP A 218 6.91 -42.96 -31.55
C TRP A 218 8.21 -43.65 -31.97
N SER A 219 8.15 -44.87 -32.52
CA SER A 219 9.32 -45.62 -32.94
C SER A 219 9.95 -44.99 -34.19
N ASP A 220 9.13 -44.73 -35.20
CA ASP A 220 9.56 -44.09 -36.45
C ASP A 220 10.06 -42.66 -36.21
N LEU A 221 9.42 -41.92 -35.30
CA LEU A 221 9.85 -40.58 -34.89
C LEU A 221 11.23 -40.63 -34.21
N THR A 222 11.42 -41.54 -33.25
CA THR A 222 12.68 -41.70 -32.53
C THR A 222 13.83 -42.08 -33.48
N ASP A 223 13.59 -43.01 -34.40
CA ASP A 223 14.56 -43.44 -35.40
C ASP A 223 14.92 -42.32 -36.40
N LEU A 224 13.93 -41.51 -36.79
CA LEU A 224 14.12 -40.44 -37.76
C LEU A 224 14.87 -39.24 -37.16
N MET A 225 14.45 -38.79 -35.98
CA MET A 225 15.07 -37.70 -35.24
C MET A 225 16.49 -38.10 -34.81
N GLY A 226 16.61 -39.24 -34.13
CA GLY A 226 17.85 -39.66 -33.47
C GLY A 226 18.25 -38.73 -32.32
N SER A 227 19.09 -39.22 -31.41
CA SER A 227 19.43 -38.50 -30.18
C SER A 227 20.06 -37.13 -30.42
N SER A 228 20.86 -36.97 -31.49
CA SER A 228 21.54 -35.70 -31.78
C SER A 228 20.61 -34.57 -32.22
N ASN A 229 19.44 -34.89 -32.79
CA ASN A 229 18.46 -33.85 -33.15
C ASN A 229 17.69 -33.40 -31.91
N TRP A 230 17.26 -34.36 -31.08
CA TRP A 230 16.66 -34.08 -29.77
C TRP A 230 17.57 -33.21 -28.91
N ASP A 231 18.83 -33.60 -28.74
CA ASP A 231 19.80 -32.81 -27.96
C ASP A 231 19.94 -31.37 -28.48
N LEU A 232 19.87 -31.15 -29.80
CA LEU A 232 19.95 -29.82 -30.39
C LEU A 232 18.68 -29.01 -30.07
N ILE A 233 17.52 -29.59 -30.31
CA ILE A 233 16.22 -28.93 -30.13
C ILE A 233 16.01 -28.58 -28.66
N ASP A 234 16.25 -29.52 -27.75
CA ASP A 234 16.17 -29.32 -26.30
C ASP A 234 17.14 -28.26 -25.78
N SER A 235 18.21 -27.95 -26.54
CA SER A 235 19.18 -26.91 -26.17
C SER A 235 18.81 -25.50 -26.63
N ILE A 236 17.76 -25.36 -27.43
CA ILE A 236 17.31 -24.06 -27.92
C ILE A 236 16.63 -23.30 -26.79
N THR A 237 17.06 -22.06 -26.58
CA THR A 237 16.47 -21.14 -25.62
C THR A 237 16.23 -19.79 -26.29
N PHE A 238 15.16 -19.12 -25.91
CA PHE A 238 14.84 -17.78 -26.37
C PHE A 238 14.89 -16.79 -25.23
N ASP A 239 15.48 -15.63 -25.50
CA ASP A 239 15.51 -14.47 -24.60
C ASP A 239 14.69 -13.36 -25.27
N VAL A 240 13.72 -12.81 -24.54
CA VAL A 240 12.84 -11.73 -24.98
C VAL A 240 13.17 -10.50 -24.16
N LYS A 241 13.39 -9.35 -24.80
CA LYS A 241 13.67 -8.08 -24.11
C LYS A 241 12.96 -6.89 -24.74
N PRO A 242 12.19 -6.09 -23.98
CA PRO A 242 11.62 -6.44 -22.66
C PRO A 242 10.62 -7.59 -22.76
N ASP A 243 10.41 -8.33 -21.66
CA ASP A 243 9.45 -9.44 -21.56
C ASP A 243 8.23 -9.14 -20.67
N SER A 244 8.24 -8.01 -19.94
CA SER A 244 7.17 -7.48 -19.09
C SER A 244 6.97 -5.98 -19.29
N ASP A 245 5.97 -5.42 -18.61
CA ASP A 245 5.65 -3.98 -18.59
C ASP A 245 5.34 -3.42 -20.00
N LEU A 246 4.76 -4.27 -20.85
CA LEU A 246 4.54 -3.99 -22.26
C LEU A 246 3.20 -3.28 -22.51
N SER A 247 3.18 -2.45 -23.55
CA SER A 247 2.01 -1.76 -24.09
C SER A 247 1.87 -2.02 -25.60
N ASN A 248 0.68 -1.86 -26.18
CA ASN A 248 0.50 -2.00 -27.63
C ASN A 248 1.36 -0.95 -28.37
N GLY A 249 2.14 -1.42 -29.34
CA GLY A 249 3.10 -0.60 -30.10
C GLY A 249 4.54 -0.66 -29.58
N ASP A 250 4.79 -1.26 -28.40
CA ASP A 250 6.15 -1.51 -27.93
C ASP A 250 6.87 -2.51 -28.82
N VAL A 251 8.21 -2.49 -28.78
CA VAL A 251 9.05 -3.40 -29.58
C VAL A 251 9.80 -4.34 -28.65
N VAL A 252 9.55 -5.64 -28.81
CA VAL A 252 10.29 -6.70 -28.12
C VAL A 252 11.33 -7.30 -29.05
N THR A 253 12.54 -7.53 -28.54
CA THR A 253 13.64 -8.18 -29.26
C THR A 253 13.77 -9.62 -28.81
N VAL A 254 13.68 -10.55 -29.76
CA VAL A 254 13.87 -11.99 -29.53
C VAL A 254 15.26 -12.42 -29.99
N THR A 255 15.98 -13.09 -29.09
CA THR A 255 17.30 -13.66 -29.35
C THR A 255 17.30 -15.17 -29.09
N ALA A 256 17.57 -15.97 -30.13
CA ALA A 256 17.69 -17.41 -30.00
C ALA A 256 19.14 -17.84 -29.68
N SER A 257 19.31 -18.75 -28.72
CA SER A 257 20.58 -19.37 -28.33
C SER A 257 20.47 -20.90 -28.34
N TRP A 258 21.57 -21.61 -28.60
CA TRP A 258 21.61 -23.07 -28.61
C TRP A 258 23.01 -23.60 -28.30
N ASN A 259 23.12 -24.90 -28.02
CA ASN A 259 24.42 -25.54 -27.83
C ASN A 259 25.08 -25.89 -29.18
N GLU A 260 26.19 -25.23 -29.49
CA GLU A 260 26.92 -25.42 -30.75
C GLU A 260 27.48 -26.85 -30.94
N ASP A 261 27.72 -27.60 -29.86
CA ASP A 261 28.20 -28.97 -29.97
C ASP A 261 27.09 -29.94 -30.39
N TYR A 262 25.86 -29.72 -29.94
CA TYR A 262 24.70 -30.45 -30.46
C TYR A 262 24.41 -30.07 -31.91
N GLU A 263 24.57 -28.80 -32.30
CA GLU A 263 24.51 -28.37 -33.71
C GLU A 263 25.54 -29.15 -34.57
N LYS A 264 26.77 -29.32 -34.08
CA LYS A 264 27.81 -30.10 -34.77
C LYS A 264 27.43 -31.58 -34.89
N LYS A 265 26.91 -32.20 -33.83
CA LYS A 265 26.48 -33.60 -33.84
C LYS A 265 25.28 -33.85 -34.76
N ALA A 266 24.31 -32.94 -34.77
CA ALA A 266 23.18 -32.95 -35.70
C ALA A 266 23.61 -32.69 -37.16
N GLY A 267 24.85 -32.23 -37.41
CA GLY A 267 25.36 -32.06 -38.77
C GLY A 267 24.72 -30.92 -39.56
N VAL A 268 24.03 -30.00 -38.90
CA VAL A 268 23.42 -28.80 -39.51
C VAL A 268 24.16 -27.53 -39.08
N LYS A 269 23.80 -26.39 -39.67
CA LYS A 269 24.18 -25.05 -39.20
C LYS A 269 22.90 -24.26 -38.94
N ILE A 270 22.69 -23.79 -37.72
CA ILE A 270 21.58 -22.90 -37.40
C ILE A 270 22.01 -21.47 -37.72
N LEU A 271 21.12 -20.74 -38.38
CA LEU A 271 21.19 -19.29 -38.58
C LEU A 271 20.18 -18.66 -37.63
N SER A 272 20.60 -17.59 -36.99
CA SER A 272 19.76 -16.76 -36.15
C SER A 272 20.13 -15.30 -36.37
N LYS A 273 19.15 -14.42 -36.29
CA LYS A 273 19.31 -12.98 -36.14
C LYS A 273 18.39 -12.52 -35.01
N GLU A 274 18.77 -11.43 -34.35
CA GLU A 274 17.83 -10.69 -33.50
C GLU A 274 16.63 -10.27 -34.35
N GLN A 275 15.43 -10.47 -33.79
CA GLN A 275 14.19 -10.14 -34.46
C GLN A 275 13.34 -9.29 -33.54
N GLU A 276 12.90 -8.17 -34.09
CA GLU A 276 12.00 -7.24 -33.42
C GLU A 276 10.55 -7.60 -33.78
N PHE A 277 9.69 -7.63 -32.78
CA PHE A 277 8.25 -7.80 -32.92
C PHE A 277 7.55 -6.62 -32.24
N THR A 278 6.51 -6.09 -32.88
CA THR A 278 5.68 -5.03 -32.30
C THR A 278 4.55 -5.67 -31.50
N VAL A 279 4.44 -5.28 -30.24
CA VAL A 279 3.39 -5.73 -29.31
C VAL A 279 2.03 -5.27 -29.82
N GLU A 280 1.08 -6.19 -29.88
CA GLU A 280 -0.29 -5.93 -30.31
C GLU A 280 -1.28 -6.83 -29.57
N GLY A 281 -2.52 -6.36 -29.42
CA GLY A 281 -3.62 -7.14 -28.87
C GLY A 281 -3.70 -7.22 -27.34
N LEU A 282 -2.92 -6.42 -26.60
CA LEU A 282 -3.10 -6.25 -25.15
C LEU A 282 -4.42 -5.51 -24.86
N GLU A 283 -5.12 -5.91 -23.81
CA GLU A 283 -6.39 -5.29 -23.40
C GLU A 283 -6.15 -3.95 -22.67
N GLU A 284 -7.04 -2.97 -22.86
CA GLU A 284 -6.96 -1.70 -22.13
C GLU A 284 -7.30 -1.89 -20.65
N VAL A 285 -6.63 -1.15 -19.77
CA VAL A 285 -6.94 -1.12 -18.34
C VAL A 285 -8.19 -0.28 -18.05
N LYS A 286 -8.98 -0.70 -17.06
CA LYS A 286 -10.14 0.03 -16.55
C LYS A 286 -9.68 1.09 -15.54
N GLU A 287 -9.80 2.36 -15.89
CA GLU A 287 -9.56 3.45 -14.94
C GLU A 287 -10.71 3.56 -13.92
N VAL A 288 -10.39 3.51 -12.63
CA VAL A 288 -11.39 3.53 -11.53
C VAL A 288 -10.92 4.34 -10.33
N ASP A 289 -11.86 4.90 -9.57
CA ASP A 289 -11.61 5.40 -8.22
C ASP A 289 -11.85 4.25 -7.21
N PRO A 290 -10.80 3.72 -6.53
CA PRO A 290 -10.97 2.63 -5.59
C PRO A 290 -11.77 3.02 -4.33
N PHE A 291 -12.08 4.31 -4.14
CA PHE A 291 -12.84 4.83 -3.01
C PHE A 291 -14.31 5.15 -3.34
N GLU A 292 -14.81 4.78 -4.52
CA GLU A 292 -16.19 5.07 -4.95
C GLU A 292 -17.23 4.34 -4.08
N ASP A 293 -16.98 3.07 -3.77
CA ASP A 293 -17.87 2.19 -2.99
C ASP A 293 -17.45 2.02 -1.52
N ILE A 294 -16.54 2.88 -1.03
CA ILE A 294 -16.05 2.82 0.34
C ILE A 294 -16.90 3.74 1.23
N GLU A 295 -17.53 3.14 2.24
CA GLU A 295 -18.23 3.85 3.30
C GLU A 295 -17.30 4.06 4.48
N VAL A 296 -17.14 5.32 4.92
CA VAL A 296 -16.38 5.67 6.12
C VAL A 296 -17.33 6.09 7.23
N THR A 297 -17.10 5.54 8.42
CA THR A 297 -17.86 5.82 9.63
C THR A 297 -16.91 6.23 10.75
N PHE A 298 -17.42 6.99 11.71
CA PHE A 298 -16.67 7.44 12.89
C PHE A 298 -17.41 7.01 14.14
N SER A 299 -16.67 6.63 15.18
CA SER A 299 -17.24 6.19 16.45
C SER A 299 -16.38 6.64 17.63
N GLY A 300 -16.98 6.76 18.81
CA GLY A 300 -16.31 7.29 20.00
C GLY A 300 -16.68 8.75 20.26
N THR A 301 -15.91 9.39 21.12
CA THR A 301 -16.14 10.77 21.56
C THR A 301 -14.80 11.49 21.59
N PRO A 302 -14.71 12.72 21.04
CA PRO A 302 -13.50 13.51 21.07
C PRO A 302 -12.85 13.59 22.46
N PRO A 303 -11.51 13.50 22.57
CA PRO A 303 -10.55 13.34 21.47
C PRO A 303 -10.36 11.88 21.03
N TYR A 304 -11.14 10.91 21.52
CA TYR A 304 -10.96 9.49 21.18
C TYR A 304 -11.98 9.02 20.15
N VAL A 305 -11.99 9.68 18.98
CA VAL A 305 -12.77 9.22 17.83
C VAL A 305 -11.94 8.24 17.00
N TYR A 306 -12.58 7.18 16.54
CA TYR A 306 -11.98 6.11 15.74
C TYR A 306 -12.70 6.02 14.39
N PRO A 307 -11.95 6.10 13.28
CA PRO A 307 -12.50 5.91 11.95
C PRO A 307 -12.59 4.42 11.64
N ASN A 308 -13.61 4.04 10.87
CA ASN A 308 -13.77 2.69 10.35
C ASN A 308 -14.27 2.76 8.91
N TRP A 309 -14.00 1.73 8.12
CA TRP A 309 -14.42 1.68 6.72
C TRP A 309 -15.12 0.35 6.38
N THR A 310 -15.98 0.38 5.38
CA THR A 310 -16.60 -0.80 4.78
C THR A 310 -16.52 -0.70 3.27
N ASN A 311 -16.11 -1.78 2.61
CA ASN A 311 -16.07 -1.87 1.16
C ASN A 311 -17.36 -2.52 0.64
N ASN A 312 -18.16 -1.74 -0.09
CA ASN A 312 -19.45 -2.15 -0.64
C ASN A 312 -19.39 -2.45 -2.14
N SER A 313 -18.19 -2.61 -2.72
CA SER A 313 -18.06 -2.82 -4.17
C SER A 313 -18.57 -4.19 -4.60
N ASP A 314 -19.34 -4.20 -5.69
CA ASP A 314 -19.80 -5.42 -6.37
C ASP A 314 -18.78 -5.96 -7.39
N ASP A 315 -17.68 -5.24 -7.64
CA ASP A 315 -16.63 -5.66 -8.56
C ASP A 315 -15.76 -6.77 -7.93
N ASP A 316 -15.46 -7.84 -8.69
CA ASP A 316 -14.77 -9.03 -8.16
C ASP A 316 -13.33 -8.74 -7.70
N TYR A 317 -12.66 -7.75 -8.28
CA TYR A 317 -11.31 -7.34 -7.85
C TYR A 317 -11.41 -6.28 -6.75
N LEU A 318 -12.21 -5.22 -6.96
CA LEU A 318 -12.25 -4.08 -6.03
C LEU A 318 -12.79 -4.46 -4.64
N ARG A 319 -13.71 -5.43 -4.55
CA ARG A 319 -14.29 -5.85 -3.25
C ARG A 319 -13.29 -6.44 -2.26
N TYR A 320 -12.14 -6.93 -2.75
CA TYR A 320 -11.11 -7.55 -1.92
C TYR A 320 -9.94 -6.62 -1.63
N LEU A 321 -9.99 -5.38 -2.10
CA LEU A 321 -9.00 -4.37 -1.76
C LEU A 321 -9.06 -4.05 -0.27
N TRP A 322 -7.88 -3.87 0.30
CA TRP A 322 -7.69 -3.48 1.69
C TRP A 322 -7.34 -1.99 1.79
N PHE A 323 -7.77 -1.35 2.87
CA PHE A 323 -7.53 0.07 3.11
C PHE A 323 -7.04 0.31 4.53
N ASN A 324 -6.19 1.32 4.71
CA ASN A 324 -5.60 1.67 5.99
C ASN A 324 -5.72 3.18 6.24
N PHE A 325 -6.01 3.55 7.50
CA PHE A 325 -5.86 4.94 7.95
C PHE A 325 -4.42 5.17 8.42
N GLU A 326 -3.81 6.28 8.01
CA GLU A 326 -2.40 6.59 8.32
C GLU A 326 -2.21 7.15 9.74
N ASP A 327 -3.11 8.03 10.19
CA ASP A 327 -3.10 8.66 11.51
C ASP A 327 -4.53 8.70 12.07
N TYR A 328 -4.79 7.95 13.15
CA TYR A 328 -6.14 7.88 13.76
C TYR A 328 -6.13 7.94 15.29
N ASP A 329 -4.99 8.27 15.89
CA ASP A 329 -4.87 8.42 17.34
C ASP A 329 -5.28 9.84 17.73
N SER A 330 -6.22 9.95 18.68
CA SER A 330 -6.67 11.22 19.29
C SER A 330 -7.35 12.20 18.33
N LEU A 331 -8.42 11.79 17.65
CA LEU A 331 -9.19 12.61 16.71
C LEU A 331 -10.33 13.41 17.35
N ASP A 332 -10.43 14.68 16.97
CA ASP A 332 -11.54 15.59 17.27
C ASP A 332 -12.51 15.73 16.08
N VAL A 333 -13.73 16.22 16.35
CA VAL A 333 -14.68 16.58 15.28
C VAL A 333 -14.10 17.72 14.44
N GLY A 334 -14.11 17.55 13.12
CA GLY A 334 -13.53 18.49 12.17
C GLY A 334 -12.10 18.16 11.75
N ASP A 335 -11.44 17.21 12.41
CA ASP A 335 -10.13 16.71 11.98
C ASP A 335 -10.24 15.97 10.64
N THR A 336 -9.13 15.92 9.90
CA THR A 336 -9.04 15.21 8.62
C THR A 336 -8.23 13.94 8.80
N VAL A 337 -8.80 12.81 8.36
CA VAL A 337 -8.10 11.52 8.29
C VAL A 337 -7.93 11.09 6.83
N THR A 338 -6.82 10.43 6.54
CA THR A 338 -6.50 9.93 5.20
C THR A 338 -6.65 8.41 5.17
N LEU A 339 -7.52 7.92 4.28
CA LEU A 339 -7.65 6.50 3.96
C LEU A 339 -6.83 6.20 2.71
N THR A 340 -5.94 5.20 2.79
CA THR A 340 -5.04 4.79 1.70
C THR A 340 -5.36 3.35 1.29
N VAL A 341 -5.39 3.08 -0.01
CA VAL A 341 -5.56 1.70 -0.53
C VAL A 341 -4.23 0.95 -0.43
N ASP A 342 -4.27 -0.26 0.11
CA ASP A 342 -3.11 -1.16 0.26
C ASP A 342 -3.03 -2.10 -0.94
N GLU A 343 -2.74 -1.51 -2.10
CA GLU A 343 -2.56 -2.26 -3.35
C GLU A 343 -1.52 -1.55 -4.23
N SER A 344 -0.63 -2.34 -4.83
CA SER A 344 0.41 -1.81 -5.70
C SER A 344 -0.13 -1.51 -7.10
N GLU A 345 0.45 -0.51 -7.76
CA GLU A 345 0.10 -0.19 -9.14
C GLU A 345 0.34 -1.40 -10.07
N GLU A 346 1.43 -2.14 -9.88
CA GLU A 346 1.75 -3.36 -10.64
C GLU A 346 0.65 -4.43 -10.53
N ASN A 347 0.19 -4.70 -9.32
CA ASN A 347 -0.89 -5.68 -9.09
C ASN A 347 -2.22 -5.21 -9.66
N ALA A 348 -2.56 -3.93 -9.50
CA ALA A 348 -3.78 -3.35 -10.08
C ALA A 348 -3.78 -3.49 -11.60
N LEU A 349 -2.67 -3.12 -12.26
CA LEU A 349 -2.53 -3.22 -13.72
C LEU A 349 -2.56 -4.68 -14.20
N ALA A 350 -1.93 -5.60 -13.47
CA ALA A 350 -1.97 -7.03 -13.78
C ALA A 350 -3.40 -7.62 -13.70
N ASN A 351 -4.29 -7.01 -12.90
CA ASN A 351 -5.71 -7.36 -12.83
C ASN A 351 -6.59 -6.51 -13.77
N GLY A 352 -6.00 -5.63 -14.58
CA GLY A 352 -6.70 -4.82 -15.57
C GLY A 352 -7.27 -3.51 -15.03
N TYR A 353 -6.77 -3.00 -13.90
CA TYR A 353 -7.24 -1.77 -13.27
C TYR A 353 -6.14 -0.73 -13.17
N LYS A 354 -6.53 0.54 -13.31
CA LYS A 354 -5.66 1.68 -13.06
C LYS A 354 -6.37 2.64 -12.11
N PHE A 355 -5.84 2.79 -10.91
CA PHE A 355 -6.45 3.66 -9.92
C PHE A 355 -6.20 5.13 -10.24
N THR A 356 -7.24 5.95 -10.15
CA THR A 356 -7.14 7.40 -10.36
C THR A 356 -6.50 8.12 -9.18
N GLN A 357 -6.52 7.50 -8.00
CA GLN A 357 -5.93 7.96 -6.76
C GLN A 357 -5.64 6.78 -5.83
N THR A 358 -4.69 6.92 -4.92
CA THR A 358 -4.31 5.88 -3.95
C THR A 358 -4.68 6.25 -2.51
N SER A 359 -5.15 7.48 -2.28
CA SER A 359 -5.63 7.93 -0.98
C SER A 359 -6.78 8.93 -1.12
N LYS A 360 -7.59 9.06 -0.07
CA LYS A 360 -8.72 10.00 0.02
C LYS A 360 -8.90 10.51 1.45
N GLU A 361 -9.13 11.81 1.56
CA GLU A 361 -9.34 12.50 2.84
C GLU A 361 -10.82 12.48 3.27
N TYR A 362 -11.05 12.31 4.57
CA TYR A 362 -12.37 12.36 5.20
C TYR A 362 -12.34 13.27 6.42
N ILE A 363 -13.42 14.03 6.63
CA ILE A 363 -13.58 14.90 7.79
C ILE A 363 -14.33 14.13 8.88
N VAL A 364 -13.72 14.06 10.06
CA VAL A 364 -14.33 13.45 11.25
C VAL A 364 -15.60 14.21 11.59
N SER A 365 -16.73 13.50 11.50
CA SER A 365 -18.06 14.07 11.67
C SER A 365 -19.07 12.97 12.05
N GLY A 366 -20.28 13.38 12.43
CA GLY A 366 -21.34 12.42 12.76
C GLY A 366 -21.14 11.68 14.07
N VAL A 367 -20.34 12.23 15.00
CA VAL A 367 -20.17 11.72 16.37
C VAL A 367 -20.57 12.79 17.39
N ASP A 368 -20.95 12.34 18.57
CA ASP A 368 -21.27 13.23 19.68
C ASP A 368 -19.97 13.86 20.23
N SER A 369 -20.05 15.10 20.70
CA SER A 369 -18.89 15.86 21.18
C SER A 369 -19.24 16.73 22.37
N TYR A 370 -18.27 17.03 23.24
CA TYR A 370 -18.47 17.97 24.33
C TYR A 370 -18.51 19.40 23.79
N VAL A 371 -19.42 20.21 24.34
CA VAL A 371 -19.43 21.65 24.08
C VAL A 371 -18.18 22.27 24.73
N THR A 372 -17.39 23.03 23.98
CA THR A 372 -16.12 23.61 24.46
C THR A 372 -16.14 25.13 24.61
N SER A 373 -17.23 25.80 24.26
CA SER A 373 -17.47 27.21 24.55
C SER A 373 -18.89 27.46 25.06
N ALA A 374 -19.07 28.42 25.97
CA ALA A 374 -20.38 28.76 26.49
C ALA A 374 -21.31 29.32 25.40
N ALA A 375 -20.72 29.92 24.35
CA ALA A 375 -21.46 30.46 23.22
C ALA A 375 -22.14 29.38 22.35
N ASP A 376 -21.65 28.14 22.42
CA ASP A 376 -22.17 27.00 21.64
C ASP A 376 -23.30 26.27 22.37
N ILE A 377 -23.60 26.64 23.62
CA ILE A 377 -24.78 26.14 24.33
C ILE A 377 -26.03 26.74 23.68
N SER A 378 -26.95 25.89 23.22
CA SER A 378 -28.17 26.35 22.56
C SER A 378 -29.03 27.18 23.52
N ALA A 379 -29.70 28.19 22.96
CA ALA A 379 -30.57 29.08 23.75
C ALA A 379 -31.67 28.30 24.48
N ASP A 380 -32.27 27.31 23.82
CA ASP A 380 -33.34 26.48 24.40
C ASP A 380 -32.82 25.67 25.60
N ASN A 381 -31.64 25.06 25.52
CA ASN A 381 -31.06 24.34 26.65
C ASN A 381 -30.61 25.28 27.77
N LEU A 382 -30.03 26.45 27.44
CA LEU A 382 -29.65 27.44 28.44
C LEU A 382 -30.88 27.95 29.20
N ASP A 383 -31.98 28.21 28.51
CA ASP A 383 -33.25 28.62 29.14
C ASP A 383 -33.84 27.47 29.97
N SER A 384 -33.77 26.23 29.50
CA SER A 384 -34.17 25.06 30.28
C SER A 384 -33.36 24.93 31.57
N MET A 385 -32.03 25.05 31.51
CA MET A 385 -31.14 25.02 32.69
C MET A 385 -31.43 26.19 33.64
N LYS A 386 -31.76 27.38 33.14
CA LYS A 386 -32.14 28.52 33.99
C LYS A 386 -33.47 28.29 34.72
N ASN A 387 -34.44 27.69 34.03
CA ASN A 387 -35.72 27.32 34.64
C ASN A 387 -35.52 26.24 35.71
N GLU A 388 -34.76 25.18 35.40
CA GLU A 388 -34.43 24.12 36.36
C GLU A 388 -33.66 24.68 37.57
N ALA A 389 -32.68 25.57 37.36
CA ALA A 389 -31.97 26.23 38.45
C ALA A 389 -32.92 27.06 39.32
N THR A 390 -33.90 27.73 38.72
CA THR A 390 -34.91 28.48 39.48
C THR A 390 -35.78 27.55 40.33
N ASP A 391 -36.20 26.40 39.78
CA ASP A 391 -36.97 25.39 40.51
C ASP A 391 -36.18 24.82 41.71
N VAL A 392 -34.87 24.58 41.54
CA VAL A 392 -33.96 24.17 42.62
C VAL A 392 -33.92 25.22 43.74
N LEU A 393 -33.78 26.50 43.38
CA LEU A 393 -33.75 27.59 44.35
C LEU A 393 -35.09 27.76 45.07
N ASP A 394 -36.20 27.68 44.33
CA ASP A 394 -37.55 27.72 44.92
C ASP A 394 -37.76 26.57 45.91
N ALA A 395 -37.34 25.35 45.56
CA ALA A 395 -37.39 24.20 46.46
C ALA A 395 -36.53 24.40 47.71
N TYR A 396 -35.31 24.93 47.56
CA TYR A 396 -34.41 25.24 48.66
C TYR A 396 -35.03 26.23 49.65
N PHE A 397 -35.59 27.36 49.17
CA PHE A 397 -36.23 28.34 50.04
C PHE A 397 -37.56 27.84 50.62
N ALA A 398 -38.33 27.03 49.88
CA ALA A 398 -39.55 26.42 50.41
C ALA A 398 -39.24 25.47 51.59
N ASN A 399 -38.17 24.68 51.49
CA ASN A 399 -37.71 23.78 52.55
C ASN A 399 -37.19 24.54 53.77
N ASN A 400 -36.66 25.75 53.58
CA ASN A 400 -36.12 26.61 54.64
C ASN A 400 -37.01 27.80 55.01
N ASN A 401 -38.27 27.83 54.55
CA ASN A 401 -39.18 28.98 54.64
C ASN A 401 -39.48 29.46 56.07
N SER A 402 -39.25 28.59 57.05
CA SER A 402 -39.49 28.87 58.47
C SER A 402 -38.37 29.72 59.07
N TYR A 403 -37.26 29.88 58.36
CA TYR A 403 -36.06 30.55 58.84
C TYR A 403 -35.60 31.68 57.92
N ILE A 404 -35.66 31.45 56.61
CA ILE A 404 -35.18 32.40 55.61
C ILE A 404 -36.22 32.64 54.52
N GLY A 405 -36.20 33.84 53.96
CA GLY A 405 -36.99 34.26 52.81
C GLY A 405 -36.12 34.88 51.73
N ASN A 406 -36.68 35.04 50.54
CA ASN A 406 -36.04 35.69 49.40
C ASN A 406 -36.94 36.79 48.81
N SER A 407 -36.34 37.66 47.99
CA SER A 407 -37.01 38.79 47.33
C SER A 407 -37.22 38.58 45.82
N GLY A 408 -37.13 37.35 45.35
CA GLY A 408 -37.03 36.99 43.93
C GLY A 408 -35.58 36.94 43.44
N PHE A 409 -35.32 36.01 42.53
CA PHE A 409 -33.99 35.75 42.00
C PHE A 409 -33.65 36.66 40.81
N SER A 410 -32.40 37.09 40.75
CA SER A 410 -31.80 37.78 39.61
C SER A 410 -30.71 36.89 39.02
N TYR A 411 -30.71 36.70 37.70
CA TYR A 411 -29.62 35.99 37.03
C TYR A 411 -28.41 36.92 36.87
N GLU A 412 -27.25 36.48 37.36
CA GLU A 412 -26.02 37.29 37.39
C GLU A 412 -25.01 36.93 36.31
N GLY A 413 -25.14 35.74 35.70
CA GLY A 413 -24.25 35.25 34.66
C GLY A 413 -23.86 33.79 34.86
N SER A 414 -22.80 33.38 34.18
CA SER A 414 -22.25 32.04 34.27
C SER A 414 -20.73 31.99 34.35
N TYR A 415 -20.23 30.94 34.99
CA TYR A 415 -18.87 30.45 34.80
C TYR A 415 -18.93 29.15 34.02
N TYR A 416 -18.22 29.06 32.90
CA TYR A 416 -18.14 27.86 32.09
C TYR A 416 -16.70 27.35 32.07
N LEU A 417 -16.47 26.13 32.54
CA LEU A 417 -15.16 25.51 32.66
C LEU A 417 -15.05 24.35 31.68
N VAL A 418 -13.90 24.23 31.00
CA VAL A 418 -13.61 23.13 30.08
C VAL A 418 -12.26 22.53 30.40
N ALA A 419 -12.22 21.21 30.58
CA ALA A 419 -11.01 20.48 30.96
C ALA A 419 -9.92 20.67 29.89
N LYS A 420 -8.68 20.89 30.32
CA LYS A 420 -7.53 21.03 29.43
C LYS A 420 -7.09 19.69 28.83
N ASN A 421 -7.36 18.60 29.53
CA ASN A 421 -7.03 17.25 29.13
C ASN A 421 -8.24 16.33 29.34
N SER A 422 -8.46 15.39 28.43
CA SER A 422 -9.53 14.39 28.49
C SER A 422 -9.36 13.37 29.63
N ASP A 423 -8.14 13.18 30.14
CA ASP A 423 -7.81 12.23 31.23
C ASP A 423 -8.11 12.77 32.65
N THR A 424 -8.82 13.89 32.75
CA THR A 424 -9.14 14.49 34.05
C THR A 424 -10.18 13.59 34.75
N TRP A 425 -9.98 13.27 36.04
CA TRP A 425 -10.96 12.48 36.83
C TRP A 425 -12.29 13.23 37.08
N GLY A 426 -12.40 14.47 36.62
CA GLY A 426 -13.58 15.32 36.74
C GLY A 426 -14.39 15.40 35.45
N ASP A 427 -15.44 16.20 35.47
CA ASP A 427 -16.31 16.42 34.32
C ASP A 427 -15.57 17.10 33.15
N THR A 428 -15.90 16.76 31.90
CA THR A 428 -15.21 17.34 30.73
C THR A 428 -15.50 18.84 30.59
N ASN A 429 -16.72 19.24 30.91
CA ASN A 429 -17.10 20.64 31.05
C ASN A 429 -18.06 20.83 32.23
N VAL A 430 -18.06 22.03 32.79
CA VAL A 430 -18.87 22.42 33.95
C VAL A 430 -19.44 23.81 33.72
N LEU A 431 -20.75 23.96 33.89
CA LEU A 431 -21.45 25.24 33.85
C LEU A 431 -22.02 25.56 35.23
N TYR A 432 -21.63 26.70 35.79
CA TYR A 432 -22.30 27.29 36.95
C TYR A 432 -23.19 28.43 36.47
N LEU A 433 -24.51 28.28 36.64
CA LEU A 433 -25.46 29.38 36.47
C LEU A 433 -25.63 30.08 37.82
N VAL A 434 -25.30 31.37 37.90
CA VAL A 434 -25.33 32.10 39.16
C VAL A 434 -26.54 33.00 39.23
N PHE A 435 -27.34 32.81 40.28
CA PHE A 435 -28.44 33.69 40.64
C PHE A 435 -28.13 34.43 41.93
N SER A 436 -28.73 35.59 42.15
CA SER A 436 -28.65 36.31 43.42
C SER A 436 -30.04 36.63 43.96
N THR A 437 -30.15 36.74 45.28
CA THR A 437 -31.30 37.35 45.96
C THR A 437 -30.86 37.98 47.26
N THR A 438 -31.64 38.94 47.76
CA THR A 438 -31.53 39.36 49.16
C THR A 438 -32.20 38.30 50.03
N VAL A 439 -31.42 37.62 50.87
CA VAL A 439 -31.90 36.68 51.87
C VAL A 439 -32.30 37.45 53.12
N THR A 440 -33.51 37.20 53.61
CA THR A 440 -34.06 37.83 54.81
C THR A 440 -34.31 36.80 55.89
N SER A 441 -34.03 37.13 57.15
CA SER A 441 -34.38 36.26 58.28
C SER A 441 -35.85 36.40 58.66
N ALA A 442 -36.55 35.27 58.84
CA ALA A 442 -37.92 35.25 59.34
C ALA A 442 -38.03 35.76 60.80
N GLU A 443 -36.97 35.63 61.58
CA GLU A 443 -36.92 36.00 63.01
C GLU A 443 -36.14 37.31 63.27
N ASN A 444 -35.71 38.00 62.21
CA ASN A 444 -34.73 39.10 62.28
C ASN A 444 -33.42 38.69 62.97
N ALA A 445 -33.00 37.43 62.78
CA ALA A 445 -31.74 36.93 63.30
C ALA A 445 -30.56 37.68 62.68
N PHE A 446 -30.57 37.91 61.36
CA PHE A 446 -29.52 38.62 60.63
C PHE A 446 -30.10 39.71 59.72
N GLU A 447 -29.27 40.68 59.35
CA GLU A 447 -29.64 41.75 58.43
C GLU A 447 -29.83 41.23 57.00
N PRO A 448 -30.80 41.76 56.22
CA PRO A 448 -30.99 41.39 54.83
C PRO A 448 -29.69 41.43 54.03
N THR A 449 -29.28 40.29 53.48
CA THR A 449 -27.96 40.10 52.89
C THR A 449 -28.08 39.53 51.48
N VAL A 450 -27.32 40.07 50.53
CA VAL A 450 -27.26 39.53 49.16
C VAL A 450 -26.43 38.25 49.17
N VAL A 451 -26.99 37.17 48.64
CA VAL A 451 -26.32 35.87 48.50
C VAL A 451 -26.37 35.44 47.04
N TYR A 452 -25.26 34.90 46.55
CA TYR A 452 -25.11 34.32 45.20
C TYR A 452 -25.23 32.80 45.28
N PHE A 453 -26.08 32.23 44.43
CA PHE A 453 -26.44 30.82 44.37
C PHE A 453 -26.00 30.23 43.03
N PRO A 454 -24.77 29.71 42.93
CA PRO A 454 -24.30 28.98 41.76
C PRO A 454 -24.96 27.59 41.70
N VAL A 455 -25.62 27.28 40.58
CA VAL A 455 -26.20 25.95 40.30
C VAL A 455 -25.36 25.25 39.23
N LYS A 456 -24.94 24.02 39.52
CA LYS A 456 -23.96 23.27 38.71
C LYS A 456 -24.61 22.32 37.69
N TYR A 457 -24.13 22.38 36.46
CA TYR A 457 -24.40 21.45 35.36
C TYR A 457 -23.09 20.93 34.78
N THR A 458 -23.07 19.70 34.25
CA THR A 458 -21.84 19.10 33.71
C THR A 458 -22.07 18.29 32.45
N ASN A 459 -20.99 17.98 31.74
CA ASN A 459 -20.96 17.10 30.57
C ASN A 459 -22.02 17.48 29.53
N ILE A 460 -22.04 18.77 29.19
CA ILE A 460 -22.86 19.34 28.13
C ILE A 460 -22.31 18.81 26.80
N MET A 461 -23.13 18.02 26.11
CA MET A 461 -22.79 17.32 24.87
C MET A 461 -23.60 17.91 23.71
N ALA A 462 -22.93 18.17 22.58
CA ALA A 462 -23.55 18.33 21.28
C ALA A 462 -23.64 16.96 20.61
N LEU A 463 -24.87 16.51 20.35
CA LEU A 463 -25.15 15.22 19.75
C LEU A 463 -25.11 15.32 18.22
N SER A 464 -24.78 14.21 17.58
CA SER A 464 -24.67 14.07 16.13
C SER A 464 -25.98 14.36 15.37
N ASP A 465 -27.14 14.29 16.04
CA ASP A 465 -28.45 14.66 15.48
C ASP A 465 -28.74 16.18 15.54
N GLY A 466 -27.80 16.97 16.08
CA GLY A 466 -27.91 18.42 16.25
C GLY A 466 -28.57 18.86 17.56
N SER A 467 -29.02 17.92 18.39
CA SER A 467 -29.53 18.23 19.73
C SER A 467 -28.39 18.34 20.76
N GLN A 468 -28.72 18.72 21.98
CA GLN A 468 -27.76 18.81 23.08
C GLN A 468 -28.31 18.14 24.33
N SER A 469 -27.44 17.47 25.07
CA SER A 469 -27.74 16.85 26.36
C SER A 469 -26.78 17.38 27.43
N PHE A 470 -27.16 17.21 28.70
CA PHE A 470 -26.36 17.65 29.85
C PHE A 470 -26.72 16.83 31.08
N ASN A 471 -25.79 16.74 32.02
CA ASN A 471 -26.05 16.19 33.34
C ASN A 471 -26.46 17.30 34.30
N THR A 472 -27.49 17.02 35.10
CA THR A 472 -27.92 17.87 36.21
C THR A 472 -27.64 17.18 37.53
N TYR A 473 -27.03 17.91 38.46
CA TYR A 473 -26.94 17.50 39.86
C TYR A 473 -27.99 18.21 40.71
N GLY A 474 -28.50 19.37 40.25
CA GLY A 474 -29.48 20.17 40.97
C GLY A 474 -28.97 20.74 42.30
N ASP A 475 -27.64 20.79 42.49
CA ASP A 475 -27.02 21.24 43.73
C ASP A 475 -26.65 22.73 43.64
N ILE A 476 -26.91 23.44 44.75
CA ILE A 476 -26.41 24.79 44.98
C ILE A 476 -25.00 24.66 45.55
N GLU A 477 -24.04 25.28 44.90
CA GLU A 477 -22.64 25.15 45.27
C GLU A 477 -22.22 26.18 46.34
N GLY A 478 -21.39 25.72 47.26
CA GLY A 478 -20.87 26.52 48.36
C GLY A 478 -21.86 26.73 49.50
N TYR A 479 -21.35 27.34 50.56
CA TYR A 479 -22.13 27.73 51.73
C TYR A 479 -21.52 28.96 52.38
N THR A 480 -22.36 29.72 53.07
CA THR A 480 -21.95 30.90 53.82
C THR A 480 -22.68 30.97 55.16
N ASP A 481 -21.97 31.47 56.16
CA ASP A 481 -22.54 31.69 57.49
C ASP A 481 -22.99 33.15 57.59
N LEU A 482 -24.28 33.33 57.85
CA LEU A 482 -24.86 34.64 58.17
C LEU A 482 -24.74 34.84 59.68
N GLU A 483 -23.75 35.63 60.09
CA GLU A 483 -23.46 35.94 61.50
C GLU A 483 -24.53 36.82 62.15
N TYR A 484 -24.84 36.54 63.41
CA TYR A 484 -25.60 37.44 64.28
C TYR A 484 -25.27 37.26 65.77
N ASP A 485 -25.83 38.14 66.63
CA ASP A 485 -25.41 38.35 68.03
C ASP A 485 -25.28 37.07 68.89
N ASP A 486 -26.06 36.02 68.63
CA ASP A 486 -26.10 34.78 69.44
C ASP A 486 -25.87 33.47 68.63
N GLY A 487 -25.38 33.55 67.38
CA GLY A 487 -25.13 32.34 66.57
C GLY A 487 -24.85 32.59 65.08
N TRP A 488 -24.92 31.52 64.29
CA TRP A 488 -24.79 31.56 62.83
C TRP A 488 -25.97 30.84 62.18
N TYR A 489 -26.42 31.36 61.03
CA TYR A 489 -27.35 30.65 60.15
C TYR A 489 -26.64 30.31 58.85
N ASN A 490 -26.60 29.03 58.49
CA ASN A 490 -25.94 28.57 57.28
C ASN A 490 -26.89 28.66 56.08
N VAL A 491 -26.43 29.23 54.99
CA VAL A 491 -27.17 29.33 53.73
C VAL A 491 -26.28 28.82 52.62
N ASP A 492 -26.81 27.98 51.73
CA ASP A 492 -26.11 27.56 50.53
C ASP A 492 -25.78 28.77 49.65
N GLY A 493 -24.63 28.76 48.99
CA GLY A 493 -24.12 29.87 48.21
C GLY A 493 -23.17 30.80 48.97
N TYR A 494 -22.95 32.00 48.43
CA TYR A 494 -21.85 32.89 48.80
C TYR A 494 -22.32 34.33 49.05
N THR A 495 -21.88 34.97 50.13
CA THR A 495 -22.04 36.43 50.30
C THR A 495 -20.95 37.25 49.60
N ASP A 496 -19.80 36.64 49.32
CA ASP A 496 -18.66 37.27 48.66
C ASP A 496 -18.42 36.65 47.27
N GLY A 497 -18.70 37.43 46.22
CA GLY A 497 -18.51 36.98 44.84
C GLY A 497 -17.05 36.69 44.47
N ALA A 498 -16.07 37.34 45.11
CA ALA A 498 -14.66 37.05 44.88
C ALA A 498 -14.26 35.70 45.51
N GLN A 499 -14.83 35.36 46.67
CA GLN A 499 -14.67 34.02 47.25
C GLN A 499 -15.32 32.96 46.35
N MET A 500 -16.55 33.19 45.88
CA MET A 500 -17.22 32.30 44.93
C MET A 500 -16.36 32.05 43.69
N PHE A 501 -15.82 33.11 43.06
CA PHE A 501 -14.92 32.95 41.91
C PHE A 501 -13.66 32.15 42.25
N ASN A 502 -13.08 32.38 43.44
CA ASN A 502 -11.92 31.62 43.87
C ASN A 502 -12.24 30.12 44.01
N ASP A 503 -13.31 29.81 44.75
CA ASP A 503 -13.69 28.45 45.11
C ASP A 503 -14.16 27.65 43.89
N LEU A 504 -14.92 28.26 42.98
CA LEU A 504 -15.48 27.57 41.81
C LEU A 504 -14.52 27.54 40.63
N VAL A 505 -13.73 28.60 40.41
CA VAL A 505 -12.92 28.75 39.21
C VAL A 505 -11.43 28.63 39.52
N VAL A 506 -10.90 29.48 40.40
CA VAL A 506 -9.44 29.59 40.63
C VAL A 506 -8.82 28.28 41.14
N THR A 507 -9.51 27.59 42.05
CA THR A 507 -9.11 26.27 42.55
C THR A 507 -8.96 25.22 41.44
N GLN A 508 -9.71 25.37 40.34
CA GLN A 508 -9.76 24.42 39.22
C GLN A 508 -8.91 24.86 38.01
N LYS A 509 -8.33 26.07 38.01
CA LYS A 509 -7.56 26.63 36.87
C LYS A 509 -6.35 25.82 36.44
N VAL A 510 -5.85 24.89 37.26
CA VAL A 510 -4.77 23.99 36.85
C VAL A 510 -5.27 23.04 35.77
N ASP A 511 -6.46 22.47 35.97
CA ASP A 511 -7.02 21.41 35.12
C ASP A 511 -8.02 21.95 34.09
N TYR A 512 -8.60 23.14 34.31
CA TYR A 512 -9.63 23.72 33.45
C TYR A 512 -9.22 25.07 32.85
N THR A 513 -9.69 25.32 31.64
CA THR A 513 -9.90 26.66 31.09
C THR A 513 -11.28 27.17 31.52
N TYR A 514 -11.55 28.48 31.43
CA TYR A 514 -12.86 29.00 31.78
C TYR A 514 -13.26 30.24 30.96
N GLU A 515 -14.56 30.41 30.82
CA GLU A 515 -15.24 31.60 30.32
C GLU A 515 -16.16 32.15 31.42
N VAL A 516 -16.35 33.47 31.43
CA VAL A 516 -17.20 34.18 32.39
C VAL A 516 -18.10 35.14 31.63
N THR A 517 -19.37 35.21 32.03
CA THR A 517 -20.38 36.04 31.36
C THR A 517 -21.01 37.07 32.31
N ASP A 518 -21.67 38.07 31.73
CA ASP A 518 -22.52 39.06 32.39
C ASP A 518 -21.87 39.76 33.61
N ASN A 519 -22.61 39.87 34.71
CA ASN A 519 -22.21 40.62 35.90
C ASN A 519 -21.09 39.91 36.69
N LEU A 520 -20.81 38.64 36.42
CA LEU A 520 -19.80 37.87 37.15
C LEU A 520 -18.37 38.28 36.81
N THR A 521 -18.16 38.92 35.66
CA THR A 521 -16.86 39.47 35.22
C THR A 521 -16.24 40.45 36.24
N GLN A 522 -17.06 41.04 37.11
CA GLN A 522 -16.59 41.93 38.18
C GLN A 522 -15.80 41.19 39.28
N PHE A 523 -15.99 39.89 39.44
CA PHE A 523 -15.35 39.06 40.47
C PHE A 523 -14.08 38.38 39.97
N GLY A 524 -13.89 38.29 38.65
CA GLY A 524 -12.68 37.79 38.02
C GLY A 524 -12.82 37.68 36.50
N ASN A 525 -11.73 38.00 35.79
CA ASN A 525 -11.54 37.74 34.36
C ASN A 525 -10.28 36.92 34.16
#